data_AF-F8JMD5-F1
#
_entry.id   AF-F8JMD5-F1
#
_cell.length_a   1.000
_cell.length_b   1.000
_cell.length_c   1.000
_cell.angle_alpha   90.00
_cell.angle_beta   90.00
_cell.angle_gamma   90.00
#
_symmetry.space_group_name_H-M   'P 1'
#
loop_
_entity.id
_entity.type
_entity.pdbx_description
1 polymer ?
#
loop_
_entity_poly.entity_id
_entity_poly.type
_entity_poly.pdbx_seq_one_letter_code
_entity_poly.pdbx_strand_id
1 'polypeptide(L)'
;MPPTYDVHAADRLSKELSQLAARLDALIGRRAGRRQALLAAPTSDNWQGGKRRAFEGEFAREQAALKDLLAAARSLKAGVDRATAQARAAHRNGQ
;
A
#
# COMPACT_ATOMS: atom_id res chain seq x y z
N MET A 1 -13.46 32.64 -7.40
CA MET A 1 -12.23 32.16 -8.06
C MET A 1 -12.03 30.70 -7.71
N PRO A 2 -11.65 29.82 -8.66
CA PRO A 2 -11.27 28.46 -8.33
C PRO A 2 -10.06 28.46 -7.39
N PRO A 3 -9.94 27.51 -6.45
CA PRO A 3 -8.80 27.43 -5.56
C PRO A 3 -7.52 27.20 -6.37
N THR A 4 -6.49 28.01 -6.09
CA THR A 4 -5.15 27.84 -6.67
C THR A 4 -4.58 26.50 -6.23
N TYR A 5 -3.96 25.76 -7.16
CA TYR A 5 -3.32 24.49 -6.86
C TYR A 5 -2.18 24.67 -5.86
N ASP A 6 -2.28 24.08 -4.66
CA ASP A 6 -1.23 24.12 -3.64
C ASP A 6 -0.20 23.00 -3.89
N VAL A 7 0.89 23.37 -4.56
CA VAL A 7 2.02 22.48 -4.86
C VAL A 7 2.67 21.93 -3.58
N HIS A 8 2.75 22.72 -2.51
CA HIS A 8 3.37 22.28 -1.26
C HIS A 8 2.51 21.24 -0.54
N ALA A 9 1.19 21.41 -0.53
CA ALA A 9 0.27 20.40 -0.02
C ALA A 9 0.36 19.11 -0.84
N ALA A 10 0.44 19.21 -2.16
CA ALA A 10 0.56 18.06 -3.04
C ALA A 10 1.89 17.29 -2.84
N ASP A 11 3.02 17.99 -2.69
CA ASP A 11 4.31 17.36 -2.40
C ASP A 11 4.29 16.62 -1.05
N ARG A 12 3.68 17.23 -0.01
CA ARG A 12 3.49 16.57 1.29
C ARG A 12 2.65 15.30 1.14
N LEU A 13 1.53 15.38 0.43
CA LEU A 13 0.65 14.23 0.20
C LEU A 13 1.38 13.11 -0.56
N SER A 14 2.16 13.43 -1.59
CA SER A 14 2.97 12.45 -2.33
C SER A 14 4.00 11.75 -1.43
N LYS A 15 4.65 12.50 -0.53
CA LYS A 15 5.58 11.95 0.46
C LYS A 15 4.87 11.00 1.44
N GLU A 16 3.73 11.39 1.99
CA GLU A 16 2.97 10.53 2.91
C GLU A 16 2.47 9.26 2.23
N LEU A 17 1.99 9.35 0.98
CA LEU A 17 1.59 8.17 0.21
C LEU A 17 2.76 7.23 -0.08
N SER A 18 3.95 7.77 -0.30
CA SER A 18 5.18 6.98 -0.44
C SER A 18 5.50 6.19 0.83
N GLN A 19 5.41 6.85 1.99
CA GLN A 19 5.66 6.20 3.27
C GLN A 19 4.60 5.14 3.58
N LEU A 20 3.32 5.44 3.31
CA LEU A 20 2.23 4.48 3.45
C LEU A 20 2.46 3.24 2.58
N ALA A 21 2.78 3.42 1.30
CA ALA A 21 3.07 2.32 0.40
C ALA A 21 4.26 1.46 0.89
N ALA A 22 5.34 2.08 1.35
CA ALA A 22 6.49 1.36 1.90
C ALA A 22 6.13 0.56 3.17
N ARG A 23 5.32 1.12 4.07
CA ARG A 23 4.87 0.44 5.28
C ARG A 23 3.94 -0.73 4.97
N LEU A 24 3.03 -0.58 4.02
CA LEU A 24 2.14 -1.66 3.57
C LEU A 24 2.94 -2.80 2.95
N ASP A 25 3.90 -2.48 2.08
CA ASP A 25 4.78 -3.47 1.45
C ASP A 25 5.58 -4.26 2.49
N ALA A 26 6.16 -3.57 3.48
CA ALA A 26 6.85 -4.19 4.59
C ALA A 26 5.92 -5.08 5.45
N LEU A 27 4.68 -4.64 5.70
CA LEU A 27 3.71 -5.42 6.47
C LEU A 27 3.30 -6.70 5.73
N ILE A 28 3.00 -6.59 4.42
CA ILE A 28 2.70 -7.72 3.52
C ILE A 28 3.84 -8.75 3.57
N GLY A 29 5.09 -8.29 3.49
CA GLY A 29 6.28 -9.14 3.59
C GLY A 29 6.41 -9.84 4.95
N ARG A 30 6.28 -9.10 6.07
CA ARG A 30 6.34 -9.67 7.42
C ARG A 30 5.26 -10.73 7.65
N ARG A 31 4.04 -10.50 7.16
CA ARG A 31 2.95 -11.46 7.27
C ARG A 31 3.22 -12.73 6.49
N ALA A 32 3.71 -12.62 5.26
CA ALA A 32 4.12 -13.79 4.47
C ALA A 32 5.23 -14.59 5.16
N GLY A 33 6.24 -13.93 5.72
CA GLY A 33 7.29 -14.58 6.50
C GLY A 33 6.75 -15.28 7.76
N ARG A 34 5.85 -14.64 8.50
CA ARG A 34 5.21 -15.25 9.69
C ARG A 34 4.36 -16.46 9.33
N ARG A 35 3.62 -16.42 8.22
CA ARG A 35 2.90 -17.59 7.69
C ARG A 35 3.88 -18.74 7.41
N GLN A 36 4.97 -18.48 6.71
CA GLN A 36 5.95 -19.52 6.40
C GLN A 36 6.54 -20.13 7.68
N ALA A 37 6.91 -19.31 8.67
CA ALA A 37 7.42 -19.80 9.95
C ALA A 37 6.40 -20.67 10.71
N LEU A 38 5.11 -20.29 10.70
CA LEU A 38 4.05 -21.05 11.37
C LEU A 38 3.76 -22.39 10.69
N LEU A 39 3.79 -22.43 9.35
CA LEU A 39 3.49 -23.65 8.59
C LEU A 39 4.67 -24.60 8.44
N ALA A 40 5.91 -24.09 8.53
CA ALA A 40 7.12 -24.89 8.44
C ALA A 40 7.46 -25.61 9.75
N ALA A 41 6.80 -25.26 10.87
CA ALA A 41 7.00 -25.90 12.17
C ALA A 41 6.39 -27.32 12.18
N PRO A 42 7.21 -28.40 12.27
CA PRO A 42 6.72 -29.78 12.15
C PRO A 42 5.85 -30.27 13.31
N THR A 43 5.90 -29.59 14.46
CA THR A 43 5.36 -30.06 15.75
C THR A 43 4.09 -29.36 16.21
N SER A 44 3.51 -28.48 15.38
CA SER A 44 2.29 -27.77 15.79
C SER A 44 1.04 -28.49 15.31
N ASP A 45 0.55 -29.42 16.13
CA ASP A 45 -0.75 -30.11 15.98
C ASP A 45 -1.93 -29.14 15.75
N ASN A 46 -1.76 -27.86 16.08
CA ASN A 46 -2.75 -26.79 15.87
C ASN A 46 -2.95 -26.40 14.39
N TRP A 47 -2.09 -26.82 13.46
CA TRP A 47 -2.10 -26.41 12.06
C TRP A 47 -2.47 -27.52 11.07
N GLN A 48 -3.33 -28.47 11.45
CA GLN A 48 -3.82 -29.51 10.54
C GLN A 48 -5.32 -29.37 10.23
N GLY A 49 -5.76 -29.97 9.13
CA GLY A 49 -7.17 -30.11 8.77
C GLY A 49 -7.93 -28.79 8.59
N GLY A 50 -9.10 -28.67 9.24
CA GLY A 50 -9.99 -27.51 9.10
C GLY A 50 -9.39 -26.20 9.61
N LYS A 51 -8.63 -26.24 10.71
CA LYS A 51 -8.01 -25.04 11.32
C LYS A 51 -6.99 -24.39 10.38
N ARG A 52 -6.16 -25.21 9.72
CA ARG A 52 -5.22 -24.73 8.68
C ARG A 52 -5.95 -24.09 7.51
N ARG A 53 -7.01 -24.73 7.00
CA ARG A 53 -7.79 -24.19 5.88
C ARG A 53 -8.43 -22.85 6.21
N ALA A 54 -9.00 -22.71 7.41
CA ALA A 54 -9.57 -21.45 7.89
C ALA A 54 -8.51 -20.35 7.98
N PHE A 55 -7.37 -20.64 8.62
CA PHE A 55 -6.25 -19.69 8.71
C PHE A 55 -5.71 -19.28 7.34
N GLU A 56 -5.46 -20.23 6.44
CA GLU A 56 -4.99 -19.94 5.09
C GLU A 56 -5.97 -19.07 4.32
N GLY A 57 -7.29 -19.32 4.48
CA GLY A 57 -8.33 -18.52 3.86
C GLY A 57 -8.41 -17.09 4.42
N GLU A 58 -8.34 -16.92 5.74
CA GLU A 58 -8.27 -15.60 6.38
C GLU A 58 -6.99 -14.85 5.99
N PHE A 59 -5.85 -15.54 6.06
CA PHE A 59 -4.57 -15.00 5.64
C PHE A 59 -4.63 -14.51 4.18
N ALA A 60 -5.14 -15.33 3.26
CA ALA A 60 -5.23 -14.97 1.85
C ALA A 60 -6.13 -13.74 1.62
N ARG A 61 -7.29 -13.68 2.29
CA ARG A 61 -8.21 -12.54 2.22
C ARG A 61 -7.56 -11.25 2.71
N GLU A 62 -6.94 -11.29 3.88
CA GLU A 62 -6.29 -10.11 4.45
C GLU A 62 -5.04 -9.69 3.65
N GLN A 63 -4.28 -10.66 3.13
CA GLN A 63 -3.14 -10.39 2.26
C GLN A 63 -3.57 -9.73 0.95
N ALA A 64 -4.70 -10.16 0.38
CA ALA A 64 -5.28 -9.52 -0.80
C ALA A 64 -5.72 -8.09 -0.50
N ALA A 65 -6.46 -7.86 0.59
CA ALA A 65 -6.90 -6.53 0.99
C ALA A 65 -5.73 -5.56 1.22
N LEU A 66 -4.63 -6.03 1.84
CA LEU A 66 -3.42 -5.22 2.01
C LEU A 66 -2.75 -4.88 0.67
N LYS A 67 -2.72 -5.82 -0.28
CA LYS A 67 -2.18 -5.59 -1.63
C LYS A 67 -3.03 -4.59 -2.41
N ASP A 68 -4.35 -4.67 -2.29
CA ASP A 68 -5.28 -3.73 -2.92
C ASP A 68 -5.10 -2.32 -2.35
N LEU A 69 -4.95 -2.20 -1.02
CA LEU A 69 -4.66 -0.92 -0.37
C LEU A 69 -3.31 -0.33 -0.82
N LEU A 70 -2.28 -1.18 -0.96
CA LEU A 70 -0.98 -0.78 -1.50
C LEU A 70 -1.10 -0.27 -2.94
N ALA A 71 -1.85 -0.97 -3.79
CA ALA A 71 -2.11 -0.56 -5.17
C ALA A 71 -2.85 0.78 -5.22
N ALA A 72 -3.87 0.97 -4.38
CA ALA A 72 -4.61 2.22 -4.28
C ALA A 72 -3.72 3.39 -3.84
N ALA A 73 -2.86 3.19 -2.83
CA ALA A 73 -1.92 4.21 -2.37
C ALA A 73 -0.92 4.62 -3.47
N ARG A 74 -0.38 3.64 -4.22
CA ARG A 74 0.53 3.90 -5.36
C ARG A 74 -0.18 4.63 -6.49
N SER A 75 -1.41 4.23 -6.83
CA SER A 75 -2.22 4.87 -7.86
C SER A 75 -2.53 6.33 -7.51
N LEU A 76 -2.96 6.58 -6.27
CA LEU A 76 -3.24 7.93 -5.78
C LEU A 76 -1.99 8.81 -5.81
N LYS A 77 -0.83 8.28 -5.39
CA LYS A 77 0.44 9.00 -5.46
C LYS A 77 0.75 9.41 -6.91
N ALA A 78 0.63 8.48 -7.85
CA ALA A 78 0.88 8.76 -9.26
C ALA A 78 -0.07 9.84 -9.81
N GLY A 79 -1.34 9.85 -9.36
CA GLY A 79 -2.30 10.91 -9.67
C GLY A 79 -1.86 12.28 -9.14
N VAL A 80 -1.44 12.34 -7.86
CA VAL A 80 -0.94 13.57 -7.22
C VAL A 80 0.32 14.09 -7.93
N ASP A 81 1.28 13.21 -8.23
CA ASP A 81 2.50 13.58 -8.93
C ASP A 81 2.21 14.16 -10.32
N ARG A 82 1.28 13.54 -11.06
CA ARG A 82 0.87 14.01 -12.38
C ARG A 82 0.20 15.38 -12.31
N ALA A 83 -0.74 15.57 -11.39
CA ALA A 83 -1.41 16.86 -11.19
C ALA A 83 -0.40 17.95 -10.80
N THR A 84 0.55 17.62 -9.93
CA THR A 84 1.62 18.55 -9.50
C THR A 84 2.53 18.93 -10.66
N ALA A 85 2.91 17.96 -11.50
CA ALA A 85 3.71 18.22 -12.70
C ALA A 85 2.98 19.14 -13.69
N GLN A 86 1.68 18.90 -13.92
CA GLN A 86 0.84 19.74 -14.78
C GLN A 86 0.73 21.18 -14.24
N ALA A 87 0.48 21.35 -12.95
CA ALA A 87 0.42 22.67 -12.31
C ALA A 87 1.75 23.43 -12.44
N ARG A 88 2.89 22.75 -12.22
CA ARG A 88 4.23 23.35 -12.39
C ARG A 88 4.54 23.71 -13.84
N ALA A 89 4.03 22.96 -14.81
CA ALA A 89 4.20 23.27 -16.24
C ALA A 89 3.34 24.47 -16.65
N ALA A 90 2.08 24.53 -16.20
CA ALA A 90 1.18 25.65 -16.45
C ALA A 90 1.74 26.97 -15.89
N HIS A 91 2.30 26.95 -14.68
CA HIS A 91 2.97 28.12 -14.09
C HIS A 91 4.20 28.59 -14.88
N ARG A 92 4.95 27.67 -15.51
CA ARG A 92 6.12 28.00 -16.32
C ARG A 92 5.78 28.57 -17.69
N ASN A 93 4.64 28.16 -18.28
CA ASN A 93 4.21 28.59 -19.61
C ASN A 93 3.30 29.84 -19.59
N GLY A 94 2.84 30.25 -18.40
CA GLY A 94 2.04 31.48 -18.19
C GLY A 94 2.85 32.68 -17.73
N GLN A 95 4.17 32.53 -17.62
CA GLN A 95 5.16 33.62 -17.53
C GLN A 95 5.73 33.89 -18.92
#